data_AF-A0A6B2GC25-F1
#
_entry.id   AF-A0A6B2GC25-F1
#
_cell.length_a   1.000
_cell.length_b   1.000
_cell.length_c   1.000
_cell.angle_alpha   90.00
_cell.angle_beta   90.00
_cell.angle_gamma   90.00
#
_symmetry.space_group_name_H-M   'P 1'
#
loop_
_entity.id
_entity.type
_entity.pdbx_description
1 polymer ?
#
loop_
_entity_poly.entity_id
_entity_poly.type
_entity_poly.pdbx_seq_one_letter_code
_entity_poly.pdbx_strand_id
1 'polypeptide(L)'
;KKIPSWKSKVFDQKREYSTRISYLKKISDNLDAKSELEFYSNNSFEIFVLFYEEFLHLESTLKAKGGLRTCSEYFKYLCNVLKTLMKSVEEKIRNGYNYYAIHFVVRKLIHPSNYPKARRYGIELGLIWLHCLQEPFDIF
;
A
#
# COMPACT_ATOMS: atom_id res chain seq x y z
N LYS A 1 -16.75 20.25 12.24
CA LYS A 1 -15.27 20.21 12.36
C LYS A 1 -14.67 20.54 10.99
N LYS A 2 -13.83 21.58 10.85
CA LYS A 2 -13.15 21.90 9.59
C LYS A 2 -12.28 20.69 9.19
N ILE A 3 -12.46 20.18 7.99
CA ILE A 3 -11.62 19.14 7.42
C ILE A 3 -10.18 19.71 7.35
N PRO A 4 -9.16 19.05 7.93
CA PRO A 4 -7.78 19.51 7.82
C PRO A 4 -7.38 19.69 6.35
N SER A 5 -6.67 20.77 6.02
CA SER A 5 -6.39 21.16 4.62
C SER A 5 -5.58 20.14 3.81
N TRP A 6 -4.99 19.13 4.47
CA TRP A 6 -4.30 18.03 3.82
C TRP A 6 -5.23 16.93 3.30
N LYS A 7 -6.46 16.80 3.83
CA LYS A 7 -7.38 15.73 3.42
C LYS A 7 -7.82 15.91 1.97
N SER A 8 -8.05 17.16 1.55
CA SER A 8 -8.33 17.49 0.15
C SER A 8 -7.11 17.31 -0.75
N LYS A 9 -5.89 17.49 -0.23
CA LYS A 9 -4.65 17.38 -1.02
C LYS A 9 -4.26 15.93 -1.34
N VAL A 10 -4.65 14.95 -0.53
CA VAL A 10 -4.41 13.52 -0.82
C VAL A 10 -5.23 13.05 -2.03
N PHE A 11 -6.39 13.64 -2.27
CA PHE A 11 -7.28 13.25 -3.36
C PHE A 11 -7.26 14.23 -4.56
N ASP A 12 -6.33 15.19 -4.54
CA ASP A 12 -6.11 16.13 -5.63
C ASP A 12 -5.39 15.44 -6.80
N GLN A 13 -6.17 15.00 -7.80
CA GLN A 13 -5.67 14.28 -8.98
C GLN A 13 -4.72 15.12 -9.86
N LYS A 14 -4.64 16.45 -9.66
CA LYS A 14 -3.69 17.31 -10.40
C LYS A 14 -2.26 17.18 -9.87
N ARG A 15 -2.05 16.49 -8.75
CA ARG A 15 -0.74 16.29 -8.12
C ARG A 15 -0.18 14.93 -8.45
N GLU A 16 1.14 14.87 -8.53
CA GLU A 16 1.87 13.60 -8.64
C GLU A 16 1.54 12.65 -7.50
N TYR A 17 1.55 11.35 -7.81
CA TYR A 17 1.25 10.28 -6.85
C TYR A 17 2.18 10.33 -5.63
N SER A 18 3.48 10.51 -5.83
CA SER A 18 4.48 10.64 -4.77
C SER A 18 4.20 11.78 -3.78
N THR A 19 3.71 12.91 -4.30
CA THR A 19 3.28 14.07 -3.51
C THR A 19 2.04 13.74 -2.69
N ARG A 20 1.07 13.06 -3.29
CA ARG A 20 -0.17 12.64 -2.61
C ARG A 20 0.10 11.59 -1.54
N ILE A 21 1.02 10.64 -1.77
CA ILE A 21 1.52 9.68 -0.77
C ILE A 21 2.18 10.41 0.40
N SER A 22 2.96 11.46 0.14
CA SER A 22 3.56 12.28 1.20
C SER A 22 2.51 13.02 2.05
N TYR A 23 1.40 13.45 1.44
CA TYR A 23 0.27 13.97 2.21
C TYR A 23 -0.42 12.88 3.03
N LEU A 24 -0.64 11.69 2.46
CA LEU A 24 -1.20 10.53 3.16
C LEU A 24 -0.36 10.16 4.39
N LYS A 25 0.96 10.30 4.31
CA LYS A 25 1.85 10.12 5.46
C LYS A 25 1.55 11.12 6.57
N LYS A 26 1.43 12.40 6.23
CA LYS A 26 1.06 13.45 7.19
C LYS A 26 -0.31 13.21 7.81
N ILE A 27 -1.28 12.66 7.07
CA ILE A 27 -2.57 12.23 7.63
C ILE A 27 -2.33 11.19 8.73
N SER A 28 -1.66 10.10 8.34
CA SER A 28 -1.45 8.93 9.18
C SER A 28 -0.67 9.28 10.45
N ASP A 29 0.37 10.10 10.34
CA ASP A 29 1.19 10.58 11.47
C ASP A 29 0.40 11.44 12.49
N ASN A 30 -0.78 11.95 12.12
CA ASN A 30 -1.64 12.79 12.98
C ASN A 30 -2.91 12.06 13.46
N LEU A 31 -3.09 10.78 13.12
CA LEU A 31 -4.23 9.98 13.57
C LEU A 31 -3.76 8.93 14.57
N ASP A 32 -4.61 8.63 15.56
CA ASP A 32 -4.45 7.39 16.33
C ASP A 32 -4.80 6.18 15.46
N ALA A 33 -4.39 4.99 15.89
CA ALA A 33 -4.54 3.75 15.11
C ALA A 33 -6.01 3.45 14.72
N LYS A 34 -6.98 3.76 15.59
CA LYS A 34 -8.40 3.51 15.29
C LYS A 34 -8.90 4.49 14.23
N SER A 35 -8.58 5.78 14.42
CA SER A 35 -8.93 6.84 13.46
C SER A 35 -8.25 6.64 12.10
N GLU A 36 -7.03 6.11 12.07
CA GLU A 36 -6.33 5.75 10.83
C GLU A 36 -7.08 4.64 10.08
N LEU A 37 -7.43 3.54 10.75
CA LEU A 37 -8.18 2.45 10.12
C LEU A 37 -9.54 2.91 9.59
N GLU A 38 -10.26 3.75 10.34
CA GLU A 38 -11.53 4.33 9.89
C GLU A 38 -11.33 5.24 8.65
N PHE A 39 -10.27 6.06 8.64
CA PHE A 39 -9.93 6.88 7.48
C PHE A 39 -9.62 6.02 6.25
N TYR A 40 -8.81 4.96 6.40
CA TYR A 40 -8.48 4.06 5.29
C TYR A 40 -9.71 3.30 4.78
N SER A 41 -10.57 2.80 5.68
CA SER A 41 -11.79 2.10 5.29
C SER A 41 -12.73 2.99 4.47
N ASN A 42 -12.95 4.23 4.95
CA ASN A 42 -13.82 5.22 4.31
C ASN A 42 -13.31 5.74 2.96
N ASN A 43 -12.01 5.66 2.69
CA ASN A 43 -11.38 6.17 1.46
C ASN A 43 -10.59 5.05 0.74
N SER A 44 -11.04 3.81 0.90
CA SER A 44 -10.27 2.62 0.54
C SER A 44 -9.98 2.52 -0.95
N PHE A 45 -10.94 2.92 -1.80
CA PHE A 45 -10.77 2.92 -3.25
C PHE A 45 -9.72 3.92 -3.70
N GLU A 46 -9.81 5.17 -3.28
CA GLU A 46 -8.91 6.24 -3.67
C GLU A 46 -7.49 6.00 -3.15
N ILE A 47 -7.36 5.48 -1.92
CA ILE A 47 -6.06 5.11 -1.36
C ILE A 47 -5.46 3.93 -2.12
N PHE A 48 -6.27 2.92 -2.49
CA PHE A 48 -5.78 1.80 -3.27
C PHE A 48 -5.27 2.23 -4.65
N VAL A 49 -6.04 3.05 -5.37
CA VAL A 49 -5.62 3.59 -6.67
C VAL A 49 -4.32 4.39 -6.52
N LEU A 50 -4.25 5.28 -5.54
CA LEU A 50 -3.04 6.07 -5.27
C LEU A 50 -1.82 5.18 -4.98
N PHE A 51 -1.97 4.16 -4.13
CA PHE A 51 -0.93 3.20 -3.83
C PHE A 51 -0.48 2.44 -5.09
N TYR A 52 -1.43 1.91 -5.85
CA TYR A 52 -1.16 1.03 -6.98
C TYR A 52 -0.42 1.76 -8.10
N GLU A 53 -0.86 2.97 -8.43
CA GLU A 53 -0.22 3.83 -9.42
C GLU A 53 1.22 4.19 -9.02
N GLU A 54 1.44 4.57 -7.76
CA GLU A 54 2.78 4.84 -7.24
C GLU A 54 3.66 3.58 -7.29
N PHE A 55 3.10 2.42 -6.95
CA PHE A 55 3.82 1.15 -7.01
C PHE A 55 4.27 0.83 -8.44
N LEU A 56 3.40 0.99 -9.44
CA LEU A 56 3.75 0.79 -10.85
C LEU A 56 4.80 1.81 -11.34
N HIS A 57 4.68 3.06 -10.91
CA HIS A 57 5.68 4.09 -11.22
C HIS A 57 7.06 3.74 -10.65
N LEU A 58 7.12 3.27 -9.41
CA LEU A 58 8.35 2.75 -8.83
C LEU A 58 8.84 1.52 -9.61
N GLU A 59 7.99 0.51 -9.87
CA GLU A 59 8.39 -0.73 -10.58
C GLU A 59 9.05 -0.45 -11.93
N SER A 60 8.52 0.52 -12.69
CA SER A 60 9.07 0.95 -13.97
C SER A 60 10.37 1.74 -13.83
N THR A 61 10.47 2.67 -12.88
CA THR A 61 11.67 3.49 -12.64
C THR A 61 12.83 2.65 -12.08
N LEU A 62 12.52 1.60 -11.31
CA LEU A 62 13.48 0.73 -10.64
C LEU A 62 14.19 -0.25 -11.58
N LYS A 63 13.55 -0.62 -12.70
CA LYS A 63 14.19 -1.39 -13.79
C LYS A 63 15.33 -0.61 -14.44
N ALA A 64 15.28 0.73 -14.43
CA ALA A 64 16.26 1.58 -15.10
C ALA A 64 17.46 1.99 -14.22
N LYS A 65 17.37 1.92 -12.89
CA LYS A 65 18.38 2.48 -11.96
C LYS A 65 19.04 1.48 -10.99
N GLY A 66 18.99 0.18 -11.28
CA GLY A 66 19.73 -0.83 -10.49
C GLY A 66 19.05 -1.28 -9.19
N GLY A 67 17.72 -1.19 -9.13
CA GLY A 67 16.90 -1.78 -8.06
C GLY A 67 16.57 -0.85 -6.88
N LEU A 68 15.69 -1.34 -5.98
CA LEU A 68 15.08 -0.68 -4.82
C LEU A 68 16.03 -0.23 -3.69
N ARG A 69 17.32 -0.04 -3.97
CA ARG A 69 18.32 0.32 -2.94
C ARG A 69 18.21 1.77 -2.46
N THR A 70 17.65 2.69 -3.24
CA THR A 70 17.80 4.14 -3.00
C THR A 70 16.65 4.80 -2.22
N CYS A 71 15.55 4.08 -1.92
CA CYS A 71 14.37 4.64 -1.25
C CYS A 71 13.82 3.75 -0.13
N SER A 72 14.67 3.21 0.75
CA SER A 72 14.27 2.28 1.83
C SER A 72 13.08 2.77 2.66
N GLU A 73 13.08 4.03 3.11
CA GLU A 73 12.03 4.55 3.99
C GLU A 73 10.74 4.91 3.26
N TYR A 74 10.84 5.46 2.05
CA TYR A 74 9.67 5.74 1.22
C TYR A 74 8.98 4.44 0.79
N PHE A 75 9.77 3.45 0.35
CA PHE A 75 9.26 2.16 -0.03
C PHE A 75 8.65 1.39 1.15
N LYS A 76 9.29 1.46 2.32
CA LYS A 76 8.73 0.94 3.59
C LYS A 76 7.37 1.58 3.87
N TYR A 77 7.27 2.90 3.75
CA TYR A 77 6.02 3.62 3.95
C TYR A 77 4.95 3.19 2.93
N LEU A 78 5.30 3.05 1.65
CA LEU A 78 4.38 2.58 0.62
C LEU A 78 3.87 1.16 0.90
N CYS A 79 4.74 0.25 1.36
CA CYS A 79 4.32 -1.07 1.84
C CYS A 79 3.38 -0.97 3.05
N ASN A 80 3.63 -0.03 3.97
CA ASN A 80 2.77 0.20 5.12
C ASN A 80 1.37 0.70 4.69
N VAL A 81 1.28 1.53 3.64
CA VAL A 81 -0.01 1.98 3.07
C VAL A 81 -0.86 0.78 2.66
N LEU A 82 -0.30 -0.18 1.90
CA LEU A 82 -1.05 -1.38 1.51
C LEU A 82 -1.43 -2.24 2.72
N LYS A 83 -0.51 -2.43 3.66
CA LYS A 83 -0.77 -3.16 4.91
C LYS A 83 -1.93 -2.56 5.71
N THR A 84 -1.93 -1.24 5.94
CA THR A 84 -2.99 -0.54 6.68
C THR A 84 -4.30 -0.62 5.90
N LEU A 85 -4.26 -0.44 4.58
CA LEU A 85 -5.43 -0.58 3.73
C LEU A 85 -6.06 -1.97 3.85
N MET A 86 -5.28 -3.05 3.72
CA MET A 86 -5.80 -4.42 3.81
C MET A 86 -6.49 -4.68 5.17
N LYS A 87 -5.86 -4.26 6.27
CA LYS A 87 -6.44 -4.34 7.62
C LYS A 87 -7.70 -3.51 7.81
N SER A 88 -7.84 -2.40 7.09
CA SER A 88 -9.03 -1.54 7.16
C SER A 88 -10.23 -2.09 6.38
N VAL A 89 -10.01 -3.01 5.44
CA VAL A 89 -11.04 -3.54 4.52
C VAL A 89 -11.04 -5.06 4.41
N GLU A 90 -10.75 -5.77 5.51
CA GLU A 90 -10.63 -7.23 5.53
C GLU A 90 -11.87 -7.93 4.96
N GLU A 91 -13.07 -7.51 5.33
CA GLU A 91 -14.32 -8.06 4.80
C GLU A 91 -14.49 -7.84 3.29
N LYS A 92 -14.05 -6.69 2.76
CA LYS A 92 -14.09 -6.44 1.31
C LYS A 92 -13.12 -7.37 0.59
N ILE A 93 -11.92 -7.56 1.15
CA ILE A 93 -10.90 -8.45 0.57
C ILE A 93 -11.38 -9.91 0.57
N ARG A 94 -12.04 -10.36 1.65
CA ARG A 94 -12.71 -11.67 1.70
C ARG A 94 -13.70 -11.85 0.56
N ASN A 95 -14.37 -10.77 0.15
CA ASN A 95 -15.30 -10.74 -0.98
C ASN A 95 -14.63 -10.38 -2.32
N GLY A 96 -13.32 -10.55 -2.46
CA GLY A 96 -12.59 -10.41 -3.72
C GLY A 96 -12.13 -8.99 -4.07
N TYR A 97 -12.27 -8.01 -3.16
CA TYR A 97 -11.82 -6.64 -3.39
C TYR A 97 -10.33 -6.57 -3.73
N ASN A 98 -10.02 -6.05 -4.92
CA ASN A 98 -8.66 -5.88 -5.46
C ASN A 98 -7.79 -7.15 -5.50
N TYR A 99 -8.40 -8.35 -5.50
CA TYR A 99 -7.70 -9.63 -5.42
C TYR A 99 -6.50 -9.74 -6.38
N TYR A 100 -6.74 -9.56 -7.69
CA TYR A 100 -5.69 -9.71 -8.71
C TYR A 100 -4.57 -8.67 -8.59
N ALA A 101 -4.92 -7.44 -8.21
CA ALA A 101 -3.95 -6.37 -8.10
C ALA A 101 -3.07 -6.52 -6.84
N ILE A 102 -3.65 -6.95 -5.72
CA ILE A 102 -2.88 -7.30 -4.51
C ILE A 102 -1.98 -8.50 -4.79
N HIS A 103 -2.52 -9.55 -5.42
CA HIS A 103 -1.74 -10.72 -5.85
C HIS A 103 -0.54 -10.32 -6.71
N PHE A 104 -0.77 -9.46 -7.70
CA PHE A 104 0.28 -8.96 -8.59
C PHE A 104 1.39 -8.23 -7.81
N VAL A 105 1.02 -7.32 -6.91
CA VAL A 105 1.98 -6.58 -6.07
C VAL A 105 2.81 -7.55 -5.22
N VAL A 106 2.17 -8.47 -4.50
CA VAL A 106 2.86 -9.46 -3.66
C VAL A 106 3.82 -10.30 -4.49
N ARG A 107 3.35 -10.86 -5.61
CA ARG A 107 4.18 -11.66 -6.53
C ARG A 107 5.38 -10.88 -7.06
N LYS A 108 5.20 -9.60 -7.38
CA LYS A 108 6.29 -8.73 -7.84
C LYS A 108 7.32 -8.47 -6.75
N LEU A 109 6.89 -8.30 -5.50
CA LEU A 109 7.79 -8.03 -4.37
C LEU A 109 8.62 -9.24 -3.95
N ILE A 110 8.05 -10.45 -3.98
CA ILE A 110 8.75 -11.68 -3.59
C ILE A 110 9.68 -12.24 -4.67
N HIS A 111 9.70 -11.66 -5.86
CA HIS A 111 10.53 -12.14 -6.98
C HIS A 111 12.02 -12.25 -6.58
N PRO A 112 12.73 -13.34 -6.92
CA PRO A 112 14.12 -13.56 -6.49
C PRO A 112 15.11 -12.47 -6.90
N SER A 113 14.83 -11.77 -8.02
CA SER A 113 15.66 -10.65 -8.49
C SER A 113 15.59 -9.41 -7.60
N ASN A 114 14.59 -9.31 -6.72
CA ASN A 114 14.54 -8.21 -5.75
C ASN A 114 15.51 -8.48 -4.61
N TYR A 115 16.12 -7.41 -4.11
CA TYR A 115 16.94 -7.46 -2.90
C TYR A 115 16.17 -8.01 -1.67
N PRO A 116 16.85 -8.62 -0.69
CA PRO A 116 16.21 -9.35 0.41
C PRO A 116 15.17 -8.56 1.22
N LYS A 117 15.38 -7.26 1.42
CA LYS A 117 14.47 -6.43 2.22
C LYS A 117 13.12 -6.20 1.51
N ALA A 118 13.09 -6.04 0.18
CA ALA A 118 11.79 -6.00 -0.54
C ALA A 118 11.06 -7.33 -0.48
N ARG A 119 11.78 -8.45 -0.62
CA ARG A 119 11.17 -9.77 -0.50
C ARG A 119 10.55 -9.96 0.88
N ARG A 120 11.21 -9.49 1.95
CA ARG A 120 10.66 -9.51 3.31
C ARG A 120 9.35 -8.73 3.43
N TYR A 121 9.27 -7.52 2.84
CA TYR A 121 8.00 -6.78 2.81
C TYR A 121 6.93 -7.49 1.97
N GLY A 122 7.31 -8.09 0.85
CA GLY A 122 6.41 -8.91 0.02
C GLY A 122 5.81 -10.09 0.79
N ILE A 123 6.64 -10.80 1.57
CA ILE A 123 6.21 -11.91 2.43
C ILE A 123 5.26 -11.39 3.52
N GLU A 124 5.60 -10.30 4.21
CA GLU A 124 4.74 -9.71 5.24
C GLU A 124 3.36 -9.32 4.67
N LEU A 125 3.35 -8.66 3.52
CA LEU A 125 2.12 -8.28 2.81
C LEU A 125 1.31 -9.50 2.36
N GLY A 126 1.98 -10.54 1.86
CA GLY A 126 1.36 -11.80 1.47
C GLY A 126 0.66 -12.50 2.65
N LEU A 127 1.32 -12.56 3.82
CA LEU A 127 0.73 -13.14 5.02
C LEU A 127 -0.51 -12.37 5.52
N ILE A 128 -0.45 -11.04 5.47
CA ILE A 128 -1.62 -10.20 5.81
C ILE A 128 -2.75 -10.43 4.81
N TRP A 129 -2.43 -10.49 3.51
CA TRP A 129 -3.43 -10.73 2.48
C TRP A 129 -4.11 -12.10 2.64
N LEU A 130 -3.35 -13.17 2.88
CA LEU A 130 -3.90 -14.51 3.17
C LEU A 130 -4.80 -14.50 4.41
N HIS A 131 -4.37 -13.81 5.48
CA HIS A 131 -5.20 -13.63 6.66
C HIS A 131 -6.53 -12.93 6.34
N CYS A 132 -6.51 -11.86 5.54
CA CYS A 132 -7.72 -11.17 5.10
C CYS A 132 -8.63 -12.10 4.26
N LEU A 133 -8.06 -12.98 3.45
CA LEU A 133 -8.83 -13.94 2.64
C LEU A 133 -9.46 -15.08 3.46
N GLN A 134 -9.04 -15.33 4.71
CA GLN A 134 -9.37 -16.55 5.47
C GLN A 134 -8.86 -17.85 4.79
N GLU A 135 -7.87 -17.75 3.92
CA GLU A 135 -7.29 -18.95 3.30
C GLU A 135 -6.46 -19.72 4.35
N PRO A 136 -6.64 -21.05 4.46
CA PRO A 136 -5.73 -21.90 5.23
C PRO A 136 -4.28 -21.72 4.73
N PHE A 137 -3.30 -21.86 5.63
CA PHE A 137 -1.87 -21.71 5.30
C PHE A 137 -1.31 -22.81 4.37
N ASP A 138 -2.15 -23.65 3.76
CA ASP A 138 -1.76 -24.80 2.94
C ASP A 138 -1.25 -24.43 1.53
N ILE A 139 -0.78 -23.19 1.34
CA ILE A 139 -0.29 -22.67 0.05
C ILE A 139 1.19 -22.30 0.15
N PHE A 140 2.04 -23.23 0.60
CA PHE A 140 3.49 -23.23 0.40
C PHE A 140 4.04 -24.64 0.31
#